data_AF-A0A1S4KPQ8-F1
#
_entry.id   AF-A0A1S4KPQ8-F1
#
_cell.length_a   1.000
_cell.length_b   1.000
_cell.length_c   1.000
_cell.angle_alpha   90.00
_cell.angle_beta   90.00
_cell.angle_gamma   90.00
#
_symmetry.space_group_name_H-M   'P 1'
#
loop_
_entity.id
_entity.type
_entity.pdbx_description
1 polymer ?
#
loop_
_entity_poly.entity_id
_entity_poly.type
_entity_poly.pdbx_seq_one_letter_code
_entity_poly.pdbx_strand_id
1 'polypeptide(L)'
;EDAEEAVKRGVSAIIVSNHGGRQLDGVPATIEILPEIVRAVGGRIEIYVDGGVRHGTDVIKALALGAKAVFVGRPTLWALAYNVRPPLIY
;
A
#
# COMPACT_ATOMS: atom_id res chain seq x y z
N GLU A 1 9.34 7.64 11.77
CA GLU A 1 8.81 8.09 13.07
C GLU A 1 7.37 7.63 13.30
N ASP A 2 6.41 8.05 12.48
CA ASP A 2 4.98 7.69 12.63
C ASP A 2 4.70 6.19 12.76
N ALA A 3 5.44 5.36 12.01
CA ALA A 3 5.30 3.91 12.09
C ALA A 3 5.65 3.34 13.47
N GLU A 4 6.69 3.87 14.13
CA GLU A 4 7.06 3.44 15.48
C GLU A 4 6.04 3.88 16.51
N GLU A 5 5.52 5.10 16.36
CA GLU A 5 4.49 5.65 17.24
C GLU A 5 3.18 4.87 17.11
N ALA A 6 2.78 4.52 15.89
CA ALA A 6 1.61 3.67 15.64
C ALA A 6 1.75 2.31 16.35
N VAL A 7 2.92 1.68 16.27
CA VAL A 7 3.20 0.43 16.99
C VAL A 7 3.11 0.62 18.50
N LYS A 8 3.68 1.70 19.07
CA LYS A 8 3.58 2.01 20.51
C LYS A 8 2.12 2.18 20.97
N ARG A 9 1.26 2.68 20.09
CA ARG A 9 -0.18 2.85 20.33
C ARG A 9 -0.99 1.58 20.18
N GLY A 10 -0.37 0.46 19.81
CA GLY A 10 -1.02 -0.85 19.74
C GLY A 10 -1.94 -1.03 18.54
N VAL A 11 -1.71 -0.32 17.42
CA VAL A 11 -2.45 -0.59 16.18
C VAL A 11 -2.13 -2.00 15.68
N SER A 12 -3.08 -2.63 14.97
CA SER A 12 -2.89 -4.00 14.46
C SER A 12 -2.10 -4.07 13.15
N ALA A 13 -2.07 -2.99 12.37
CA ALA A 13 -1.40 -2.91 11.08
C ALA A 13 -1.19 -1.46 10.62
N ILE A 14 -0.33 -1.27 9.62
CA ILE A 14 -0.09 0.00 8.93
C ILE A 14 -0.36 -0.17 7.44
N ILE A 15 -0.97 0.84 6.80
CA ILE A 15 -0.98 0.99 5.35
C ILE A 15 -0.09 2.16 4.94
N VAL A 16 0.92 1.90 4.12
CA VAL A 16 1.78 2.93 3.53
C VAL A 16 1.06 3.53 2.34
N SER A 17 0.64 4.79 2.46
CA SER A 17 -0.16 5.48 1.44
C SER A 17 0.16 6.97 1.37
N ASN A 18 0.21 7.51 0.16
CA ASN A 18 0.14 8.95 -0.12
C ASN A 18 -1.20 9.34 -0.75
N HIS A 19 -2.24 8.51 -0.54
CA HIS A 19 -3.58 8.67 -1.11
C HIS A 19 -3.58 8.74 -2.65
N GLY A 20 -2.64 8.05 -3.29
CA GLY A 20 -2.47 8.06 -4.73
C GLY A 20 -2.07 9.43 -5.30
N GLY A 21 -1.32 10.21 -4.52
CA GLY A 21 -0.84 11.55 -4.89
C GLY A 21 -1.93 12.62 -4.88
N ARG A 22 -2.97 12.46 -4.04
CA ARG A 22 -4.15 13.35 -4.04
C ARG A 22 -4.25 14.26 -2.83
N GLN A 23 -3.36 14.10 -1.85
CA GLN A 23 -3.40 14.85 -0.59
C GLN A 23 -2.25 15.86 -0.54
N LEU A 24 -1.04 15.42 -0.21
CA LEU A 24 0.14 16.28 -0.21
C LEU A 24 1.01 15.92 -1.42
N ASP A 25 1.18 16.87 -2.33
CA ASP A 25 2.07 16.70 -3.49
C ASP A 25 3.54 16.92 -3.10
N GLY A 26 4.47 16.35 -3.87
CA GLY A 26 5.91 16.42 -3.62
C GLY A 26 6.42 15.49 -2.51
N VAL A 27 5.54 14.67 -1.90
CA VAL A 27 5.96 13.59 -1.00
C VAL A 27 6.52 12.41 -1.80
N PRO A 28 7.40 11.57 -1.20
CA PRO A 28 7.94 10.38 -1.87
C PRO A 28 6.85 9.44 -2.40
N ALA A 29 7.21 8.61 -3.39
CA ALA A 29 6.34 7.51 -3.78
C ALA A 29 6.25 6.49 -2.64
N THR A 30 5.07 5.89 -2.46
CA THR A 30 4.81 4.95 -1.37
C THR A 30 5.76 3.75 -1.38
N ILE A 31 6.16 3.29 -2.57
CA ILE A 31 7.09 2.18 -2.72
C ILE A 31 8.54 2.54 -2.29
N GLU A 32 8.92 3.81 -2.38
CA GLU A 32 10.27 4.27 -2.02
C GLU A 32 10.44 4.32 -0.49
N ILE A 33 9.39 4.69 0.25
CA ILE A 33 9.42 4.79 1.71
C ILE A 33 9.10 3.46 2.40
N LEU A 34 8.45 2.52 1.71
CA LEU A 34 8.04 1.22 2.26
C LEU A 34 9.17 0.48 3.02
N PRO A 35 10.41 0.36 2.50
CA PRO A 35 11.47 -0.36 3.21
C PRO A 35 11.87 0.29 4.54
N GLU A 36 11.81 1.62 4.64
CA GLU A 36 12.09 2.33 5.88
C GLU A 36 11.02 2.05 6.94
N ILE A 37 9.76 2.08 6.53
CA ILE A 37 8.63 1.75 7.41
C ILE A 37 8.69 0.30 7.87
N VAL A 38 9.04 -0.64 6.97
CA VAL A 38 9.24 -2.05 7.32
C VAL A 38 10.33 -2.22 8.36
N ARG A 39 11.48 -1.54 8.21
CA ARG A 39 12.55 -1.56 9.21
C ARG A 39 12.09 -0.99 10.55
N ALA A 40 11.40 0.15 10.53
CA ALA A 40 10.89 0.80 11.73
C ALA A 40 9.87 -0.07 12.49
N VAL A 41 8.97 -0.75 11.78
CA VAL A 41 7.99 -1.67 12.39
C VAL A 41 8.66 -2.92 12.95
N GLY A 42 9.74 -3.41 12.33
CA GLY A 42 10.52 -4.52 12.87
C GLY A 42 9.70 -5.81 13.05
N GLY A 43 8.76 -6.09 12.15
CA GLY A 43 7.95 -7.32 12.16
C GLY A 43 6.90 -7.42 13.28
N ARG A 44 6.67 -6.35 14.05
CA ARG A 44 5.71 -6.35 15.17
C ARG A 44 4.25 -6.41 14.71
N ILE A 45 3.94 -5.83 13.56
CA ILE A 45 2.61 -5.78 12.96
C ILE A 45 2.71 -5.90 11.45
N GLU A 46 1.59 -6.21 10.80
CA GLU A 46 1.53 -6.29 9.34
C GLU A 46 1.62 -4.90 8.69
N ILE A 47 2.29 -4.85 7.54
CA ILE A 47 2.37 -3.65 6.71
C ILE A 47 1.72 -3.94 5.36
N TYR A 48 0.88 -3.02 4.93
CA TYR A 48 0.24 -3.00 3.63
C TYR A 48 0.71 -1.77 2.85
N VAL A 49 0.51 -1.74 1.53
CA VAL A 49 0.85 -0.58 0.71
C VAL A 49 -0.16 -0.35 -0.41
N ASP A 50 -0.40 0.92 -0.75
CA ASP A 50 -1.14 1.31 -1.94
C ASP A 50 -0.37 2.37 -2.74
N GLY A 51 -0.96 2.86 -3.84
CA GLY A 51 -0.37 3.87 -4.69
C GLY A 51 0.44 3.25 -5.83
N GLY A 52 0.04 3.57 -7.07
CA GLY A 52 0.82 3.20 -8.27
C GLY A 52 0.80 1.73 -8.72
N VAL A 53 0.30 0.78 -7.94
CA VAL A 53 0.27 -0.66 -8.34
C VAL A 53 -0.59 -0.90 -9.58
N ARG A 54 0.00 -1.39 -10.68
CA ARG A 54 -0.71 -1.63 -11.96
C ARG A 54 -0.41 -2.98 -12.60
N HIS A 55 0.72 -3.59 -12.28
CA HIS A 55 1.14 -4.87 -12.83
C HIS A 55 1.46 -5.87 -11.71
N GLY A 56 1.46 -7.16 -12.04
CA GLY A 56 1.88 -8.22 -11.10
C GLY A 56 3.30 -8.02 -10.59
N THR A 57 4.20 -7.45 -11.40
CA THR A 57 5.57 -7.13 -10.98
C THR A 57 5.63 -6.02 -9.93
N ASP A 58 4.67 -5.09 -9.90
CA ASP A 58 4.57 -4.09 -8.83
C ASP A 58 4.18 -4.76 -7.51
N VAL A 59 3.25 -5.73 -7.58
CA VAL A 59 2.86 -6.56 -6.43
C VAL A 59 4.06 -7.31 -5.88
N ILE A 60 4.79 -8.03 -6.73
CA ILE A 60 5.96 -8.83 -6.31
C ILE A 60 7.04 -7.93 -5.70
N LYS A 61 7.30 -6.74 -6.27
CA LYS A 61 8.25 -5.79 -5.68
C LYS A 61 7.81 -5.32 -4.29
N ALA A 62 6.54 -4.95 -4.11
CA ALA A 62 6.01 -4.53 -2.82
C ALA A 62 6.14 -5.64 -1.76
N LEU A 63 5.79 -6.88 -2.13
CA LEU A 63 5.93 -8.04 -1.25
C LEU A 63 7.40 -8.30 -0.89
N ALA A 64 8.31 -8.24 -1.89
CA ALA A 64 9.74 -8.42 -1.67
C ALA A 64 10.35 -7.33 -0.77
N LEU A 65 9.76 -6.13 -0.75
CA LEU A 65 10.15 -5.03 0.12
C LEU A 65 9.52 -5.08 1.51
N GLY A 66 8.69 -6.08 1.80
CA GLY A 66 8.16 -6.37 3.14
C GLY A 66 6.68 -6.04 3.36
N ALA A 67 5.93 -5.67 2.31
CA ALA A 67 4.48 -5.59 2.42
C ALA A 67 3.85 -7.00 2.51
N LYS A 68 2.77 -7.13 3.28
CA LYS A 68 1.93 -8.32 3.38
C LYS A 68 1.00 -8.46 2.18
N ALA A 69 0.43 -7.34 1.73
CA ALA A 69 -0.40 -7.25 0.54
C ALA A 69 -0.42 -5.81 0.00
N VAL A 70 -0.97 -5.66 -1.20
CA VAL A 70 -1.16 -4.37 -1.87
C VAL A 70 -2.64 -4.05 -2.03
N PHE A 71 -2.99 -2.77 -1.99
CA PHE A 71 -4.34 -2.27 -2.25
C PHE A 71 -4.41 -1.57 -3.62
N VAL A 72 -5.55 -1.70 -4.28
CA VAL A 72 -5.83 -1.09 -5.60
C VAL A 72 -7.03 -0.15 -5.54
N GLY A 73 -6.79 1.14 -5.75
CA GLY A 73 -7.83 2.18 -5.80
C GLY A 73 -8.40 2.37 -7.20
N ARG A 74 -7.79 3.29 -7.97
CA ARG A 74 -8.25 3.66 -9.33
C ARG A 74 -8.54 2.49 -10.28
N PRO A 75 -7.72 1.43 -10.38
CA PRO A 75 -8.02 0.30 -11.27
C PRO A 75 -9.38 -0.35 -11.01
N THR A 76 -9.78 -0.47 -9.74
CA THR A 76 -11.09 -1.01 -9.35
C THR A 76 -12.24 -0.15 -9.86
N LEU A 77 -12.08 1.18 -9.78
CA LEU A 77 -13.07 2.13 -10.29
C LEU A 77 -13.12 2.16 -11.83
N TRP A 78 -11.98 2.01 -12.49
CA TRP A 78 -11.92 1.89 -13.95
C TRP A 78 -12.63 0.64 -14.44
N ALA A 79 -12.42 -0.51 -13.78
CA ALA A 79 -13.11 -1.75 -14.10
C ALA A 79 -14.63 -1.60 -13.95
N LEU A 80 -15.09 -0.96 -12.86
CA LEU A 80 -16.50 -0.70 -12.63
C LEU A 80 -17.12 0.20 -13.70
N ALA A 81 -16.43 1.27 -14.09
CA ALA A 81 -16.87 2.18 -15.13
C ALA A 81 -16.90 1.53 -16.52
N TYR A 82 -15.97 0.60 -16.77
CA TYR A 82 -15.93 -0.16 -18.01
C TYR A 82 -17.06 -1.21 -18.07
N ASN A 83 -17.29 -1.95 -16.98
CA ASN A 83 -18.33 -2.95 -16.90
C ASN A 83 -18.79 -3.17 -15.44
N VAL A 84 -20.08 -2.94 -15.19
CA VAL A 84 -20.74 -3.09 -13.87
C VAL A 84 -20.64 -4.53 -13.34
N ARG A 85 -20.39 -5.51 -14.22
CA ARG A 85 -20.07 -6.90 -13.88
C ARG A 85 -18.62 -7.19 -14.29
N PRO A 86 -17.61 -6.88 -13.45
CA PRO A 86 -16.28 -7.40 -13.69
C PRO A 86 -16.33 -8.94 -13.71
N PRO A 87 -15.54 -9.62 -14.57
CA PRO A 87 -15.43 -11.07 -14.48
C PRO A 87 -15.06 -11.43 -13.04
N LEU A 88 -15.80 -12.38 -12.47
CA LEU A 88 -15.69 -12.82 -11.08
C LEU A 88 -14.21 -12.99 -10.71
N ILE A 89 -13.73 -12.14 -9.81
CA ILE A 89 -12.41 -12.30 -9.19
C ILE A 89 -12.62 -13.41 -8.16
N TYR A 90 -12.36 -14.65 -8.56
CA TYR A 90 -12.22 -15.80 -7.66
C TYR A 90 -10.78 -15.84 -7.14
#